data_AF-A0A2E7J498-F1
#
_entry.id   AF-A0A2E7J498-F1
#
_cell.length_a   1.000
_cell.length_b   1.000
_cell.length_c   1.000
_cell.angle_alpha   90.00
_cell.angle_beta   90.00
_cell.angle_gamma   90.00
#
_symmetry.space_group_name_H-M   'P 1'
#
loop_
_entity.id
_entity.type
_entity.pdbx_description
1 polymer ?
#
loop_
_entity_poly.entity_id
_entity_poly.type
_entity_poly.pdbx_seq_one_letter_code
_entity_poly.pdbx_strand_id
1 'polypeptide(L)'
;MIELGCGPVHLSYGPGAGATTLCLSISSTILECGNRVLWIATEIPDPERSSHILGHLGEGQLMRLTIFERKDSLETSITATRSIVERLDKEDLLVIDDWCERHGRASSDDVAAILRLIQSRPRCRMILTSALVSKPISGSMAVDFTANPRGGKKVNDLLRVVFLYDDAENLGYRNLFDSGKISRVLLTDSGFIPA
;
A
#
# COMPACT_ATOMS: atom_id res chain seq x y z
N MET A 1 -12.50 -5.26 -0.16
CA MET A 1 -11.26 -4.45 -0.15
C MET A 1 -10.28 -5.08 0.85
N ILE A 2 -9.02 -4.65 0.93
CA ILE A 2 -8.02 -5.25 1.84
C ILE A 2 -8.40 -4.95 3.30
N GLU A 3 -8.51 -6.00 4.13
CA GLU A 3 -8.76 -5.87 5.57
C GLU A 3 -7.48 -5.49 6.34
N LEU A 4 -7.41 -4.26 6.85
CA LEU A 4 -6.24 -3.72 7.54
C LEU A 4 -6.24 -3.90 9.07
N GLY A 5 -7.31 -4.45 9.65
CA GLY A 5 -7.44 -4.63 11.10
C GLY A 5 -6.59 -5.77 11.69
N CYS A 6 -6.06 -6.67 10.86
CA CYS A 6 -5.36 -7.87 11.30
C CYS A 6 -3.83 -7.70 11.42
N GLY A 7 -3.34 -6.47 11.36
CA GLY A 7 -1.91 -6.16 11.39
C GLY A 7 -1.42 -5.52 10.09
N PRO A 8 -0.10 -5.24 10.00
CA PRO A 8 0.48 -4.53 8.87
C PRO A 8 0.48 -5.36 7.59
N VAL A 9 0.15 -4.70 6.47
CA VAL A 9 0.03 -5.32 5.15
C VAL A 9 1.18 -4.89 4.25
N HIS A 10 1.82 -5.86 3.61
CA HIS A 10 2.69 -5.63 2.46
C HIS A 10 1.91 -5.88 1.17
N LEU A 11 1.54 -4.82 0.46
CA LEU A 11 0.91 -4.89 -0.85
C LEU A 11 1.99 -4.98 -1.93
N SER A 12 2.20 -6.17 -2.48
CA SER A 12 3.10 -6.36 -3.61
C SER A 12 2.34 -6.33 -4.93
N TYR A 13 2.74 -5.48 -5.87
CA TYR A 13 1.91 -5.19 -7.04
C TYR A 13 2.59 -5.43 -8.38
N GLY A 14 1.81 -5.84 -9.37
CA GLY A 14 2.22 -5.98 -10.76
C GLY A 14 2.26 -4.63 -11.51
N PRO A 15 3.00 -4.54 -12.62
CA PRO A 15 3.01 -3.34 -13.46
C PRO A 15 1.60 -2.92 -13.88
N GLY A 16 1.26 -1.63 -13.72
CA GLY A 16 -0.06 -1.11 -14.09
C GLY A 16 -1.23 -1.59 -13.22
N ALA A 17 -0.94 -2.31 -12.12
CA ALA A 17 -1.99 -2.86 -11.28
C ALA A 17 -2.71 -1.79 -10.41
N GLY A 18 -2.14 -0.59 -10.30
CA GLY A 18 -2.78 0.56 -9.65
C GLY A 18 -2.62 0.62 -8.13
N ALA A 19 -1.48 0.18 -7.57
CA ALA A 19 -1.26 0.16 -6.12
C ALA A 19 -1.47 1.53 -5.44
N THR A 20 -0.90 2.61 -5.99
CA THR A 20 -1.14 3.98 -5.50
C THR A 20 -2.63 4.35 -5.53
N THR A 21 -3.36 3.98 -6.60
CA THR A 21 -4.82 4.18 -6.65
C THR A 21 -5.54 3.38 -5.57
N LEU A 22 -5.13 2.13 -5.30
CA LEU A 22 -5.73 1.32 -4.25
C LEU A 22 -5.49 1.95 -2.87
N CYS A 23 -4.27 2.42 -2.60
CA CYS A 23 -3.94 3.15 -1.39
C CYS A 23 -4.75 4.47 -1.27
N LEU A 24 -4.98 5.20 -2.38
CA LEU A 24 -5.86 6.38 -2.39
C LEU A 24 -7.31 6.01 -2.08
N SER A 25 -7.80 4.90 -2.64
CA SER A 25 -9.18 4.42 -2.40
C SER A 25 -9.38 4.02 -0.94
N ILE A 26 -8.42 3.29 -0.36
CA ILE A 26 -8.41 2.95 1.06
C ILE A 26 -8.32 4.22 1.92
N SER A 27 -7.44 5.16 1.57
CA SER A 27 -7.29 6.43 2.28
C SER A 27 -8.59 7.23 2.27
N SER A 28 -9.28 7.26 1.14
CA SER A 28 -10.59 7.89 1.00
C SER A 28 -11.58 7.33 2.02
N THR A 29 -11.72 6.01 2.11
CA THR A 29 -12.59 5.34 3.10
C THR A 29 -12.21 5.66 4.55
N ILE A 30 -10.91 5.74 4.86
CA ILE A 30 -10.44 6.08 6.22
C ILE A 30 -10.78 7.52 6.58
N LEU A 31 -10.58 8.47 5.64
CA LEU A 31 -10.90 9.88 5.81
C LEU A 31 -12.41 10.12 5.90
N GLU A 32 -13.21 9.38 5.13
CA GLU A 32 -14.68 9.39 5.22
C GLU A 32 -15.16 9.07 6.63
N CYS A 33 -14.53 8.07 7.26
CA CYS A 33 -14.80 7.67 8.63
C CYS A 33 -14.30 8.68 9.69
N GLY A 34 -13.71 9.81 9.29
CA GLY A 34 -13.21 10.86 10.18
C GLY A 34 -11.82 10.60 10.77
N ASN A 35 -11.14 9.55 10.32
CA ASN A 35 -9.79 9.17 10.79
C ASN A 35 -8.70 9.88 9.98
N ARG A 36 -7.45 9.73 10.42
CA ARG A 36 -6.26 10.34 9.83
C ARG A 36 -5.52 9.37 8.92
N VAL A 37 -4.90 9.94 7.88
CA VAL A 37 -4.01 9.22 6.98
C VAL A 37 -2.67 9.95 6.94
N LEU A 38 -1.60 9.25 7.32
CA LEU A 38 -0.23 9.67 7.02
C LEU A 38 0.27 8.84 5.84
N TRP A 39 0.67 9.52 4.78
CA TRP A 39 1.18 8.92 3.56
C TRP A 39 2.62 9.32 3.35
N ILE A 40 3.55 8.39 3.42
CA ILE A 40 4.97 8.60 3.12
C ILE A 40 5.23 8.03 1.73
N ALA A 41 5.57 8.88 0.76
CA ALA A 41 5.70 8.46 -0.63
C ALA A 41 7.03 8.84 -1.26
N THR A 42 7.51 8.05 -2.23
CA THR A 42 8.65 8.48 -3.08
C THR A 42 8.24 9.59 -4.03
N GLU A 43 7.00 9.56 -4.49
CA GLU A 43 6.42 10.52 -5.42
C GLU A 43 5.04 10.92 -4.88
N ILE A 44 4.71 12.21 -4.92
CA ILE A 44 3.36 12.65 -4.56
C ILE A 44 2.36 12.03 -5.55
N PRO A 45 1.22 11.48 -5.08
CA PRO A 45 0.20 10.94 -5.97
C PRO A 45 -0.25 11.96 -7.01
N ASP A 46 -0.51 11.48 -8.23
CA ASP A 46 -0.96 12.32 -9.33
C ASP A 46 -2.18 13.18 -8.94
N PRO A 47 -2.14 14.52 -9.14
CA PRO A 47 -3.21 15.41 -8.68
C PRO A 47 -4.57 15.15 -9.32
N GLU A 48 -4.60 14.82 -10.62
CA GLU A 48 -5.85 14.54 -11.34
C GLU A 48 -6.49 13.27 -10.80
N ARG A 49 -5.70 12.20 -10.67
CA ARG A 49 -6.14 10.94 -10.09
C ARG A 49 -6.59 11.09 -8.64
N SER A 50 -5.86 11.87 -7.86
CA SER A 50 -6.20 12.16 -6.47
C SER A 50 -7.51 12.93 -6.37
N SER A 51 -7.74 13.91 -7.25
CA SER A 51 -8.99 14.66 -7.35
C SER A 51 -10.17 13.75 -7.69
N HIS A 52 -10.01 12.81 -8.62
CA HIS A 52 -11.09 11.87 -8.95
C HIS A 52 -11.48 10.93 -7.79
N ILE A 53 -10.55 10.59 -6.90
CA ILE A 53 -10.75 9.62 -5.81
C ILE A 53 -11.12 10.29 -4.47
N LEU A 54 -10.58 11.49 -4.22
CA LEU A 54 -10.74 12.22 -2.96
C LEU A 54 -11.64 13.45 -3.11
N GLY A 55 -12.04 13.82 -4.33
CA GLY A 55 -12.74 15.08 -4.62
C GLY A 55 -14.15 15.18 -4.04
N HIS A 56 -14.75 14.08 -3.61
CA HIS A 56 -16.01 14.09 -2.87
C HIS A 56 -15.84 14.37 -1.37
N LEU A 57 -14.60 14.35 -0.84
CA LEU A 57 -14.33 14.64 0.56
C LEU A 57 -14.38 16.15 0.82
N GLY A 58 -14.97 16.53 1.95
CA GLY A 58 -14.98 17.92 2.40
C GLY A 58 -13.61 18.38 2.95
N GLU A 59 -13.43 19.69 3.07
CA GLU A 59 -12.19 20.31 3.59
C GLU A 59 -11.77 19.72 4.95
N GLY A 60 -12.71 19.56 5.89
CA GLY A 60 -12.41 19.00 7.21
C GLY A 60 -11.98 17.51 7.21
N GLN A 61 -12.32 16.76 6.16
CA GLN A 61 -11.81 15.39 5.95
C GLN A 61 -10.43 15.44 5.31
N LEU A 62 -10.24 16.26 4.27
CA LEU A 62 -8.95 16.44 3.59
C LEU A 62 -7.86 16.95 4.52
N MET A 63 -8.18 17.80 5.51
CA MET A 63 -7.23 18.26 6.53
C MET A 63 -6.66 17.14 7.42
N ARG A 64 -7.21 15.92 7.37
CA ARG A 64 -6.72 14.74 8.09
C ARG A 64 -5.78 13.88 7.25
N LEU A 65 -5.56 14.24 5.98
CA LEU A 65 -4.57 13.64 5.11
C LEU A 65 -3.26 14.43 5.20
N THR A 66 -2.19 13.75 5.60
CA THR A 66 -0.83 14.29 5.56
C THR A 66 -0.02 13.48 4.55
N ILE A 67 0.47 14.13 3.49
CA ILE A 67 1.37 13.51 2.52
C ILE A 67 2.79 14.02 2.76
N PHE A 68 3.72 13.10 2.95
CA PHE A 68 5.14 13.36 3.15
C PHE A 68 5.91 12.78 1.96
N GLU A 69 6.44 13.66 1.11
CA GLU A 69 7.31 13.28 0.00
C GLU A 69 8.72 12.96 0.52
N ARG A 70 9.16 11.72 0.30
CA ARG A 70 10.48 11.21 0.62
C ARG A 70 11.48 11.74 -0.40
N LYS A 71 12.37 12.61 0.05
CA LYS A 71 13.51 13.12 -0.76
C LYS A 71 14.82 12.40 -0.49
N ASP A 72 14.93 11.76 0.69
CA ASP A 72 16.11 11.06 1.17
C ASP A 72 15.81 9.57 1.40
N SER A 73 16.61 8.88 2.21
CA SER A 73 16.38 7.49 2.58
C SER A 73 15.05 7.28 3.32
N LEU A 74 14.55 6.04 3.29
CA LEU A 74 13.35 5.66 4.03
C LEU A 74 13.50 5.90 5.54
N GLU A 75 14.66 5.62 6.12
CA GLU A 75 14.94 5.79 7.55
C GLU A 75 14.80 7.27 7.96
N THR A 76 15.33 8.19 7.15
CA THR A 76 15.22 9.64 7.41
C THR A 76 13.75 10.07 7.39
N SER A 77 12.97 9.57 6.44
CA SER A 77 11.54 9.89 6.32
C SER A 77 10.74 9.37 7.51
N ILE A 78 10.94 8.09 7.89
CA ILE A 78 10.30 7.48 9.07
C ILE A 78 10.69 8.24 10.35
N THR A 79 11.94 8.68 10.46
CA THR A 79 12.42 9.47 11.60
C THR A 79 11.77 10.85 11.64
N ALA A 80 11.69 11.55 10.51
CA ALA A 80 11.08 12.87 10.40
C ALA A 80 9.58 12.85 10.74
N THR A 81 8.88 11.77 10.37
CA THR A 81 7.43 11.63 10.62
C THR A 81 7.12 10.90 11.92
N ARG A 82 8.12 10.51 12.73
CA ARG A 82 7.92 9.67 13.93
C ARG A 82 6.88 10.24 14.89
N SER A 83 6.95 11.54 15.17
CA SER A 83 6.02 12.20 16.09
C SER A 83 4.57 12.20 15.59
N ILE A 84 4.36 12.14 14.26
CA ILE A 84 3.03 12.01 13.66
C ILE A 84 2.55 10.57 13.81
N VAL A 85 3.41 9.59 13.46
CA VAL A 85 3.11 8.15 13.59
C VAL A 85 2.72 7.79 15.03
N GLU A 86 3.45 8.28 16.03
CA GLU A 86 3.17 8.04 17.46
C GLU A 86 1.82 8.61 17.93
N ARG A 87 1.27 9.60 17.21
CA ARG A 87 -0.03 10.21 17.51
C ARG A 87 -1.19 9.55 16.77
N LEU A 88 -0.93 8.63 15.84
CA LEU A 88 -1.97 7.88 15.14
C LEU A 88 -2.58 6.82 16.05
N ASP A 89 -3.90 6.69 15.99
CA ASP A 89 -4.71 5.73 16.73
C ASP A 89 -5.02 4.50 15.86
N LYS A 90 -5.64 3.48 16.46
CA LYS A 90 -5.93 2.18 15.81
C LYS A 90 -6.80 2.25 14.55
N GLU A 91 -7.59 3.31 14.41
CA GLU A 91 -8.47 3.50 13.24
C GLU A 91 -7.78 4.31 12.13
N ASP A 92 -6.68 4.99 12.43
CA ASP A 92 -5.89 5.76 11.49
C ASP A 92 -5.04 4.85 10.59
N LEU A 93 -4.53 5.43 9.50
CA LEU A 93 -3.75 4.71 8.49
C LEU A 93 -2.37 5.34 8.27
N LEU A 94 -1.35 4.49 8.27
CA LEU A 94 -0.02 4.77 7.73
C LEU A 94 0.15 4.08 6.36
N VAL A 95 0.38 4.86 5.31
CA VAL A 95 0.72 4.39 3.97
C VAL A 95 2.20 4.65 3.70
N ILE A 96 2.93 3.66 3.21
CA ILE A 96 4.31 3.81 2.69
C ILE A 96 4.34 3.36 1.22
N ASP A 97 4.51 4.31 0.29
CA ASP A 97 4.31 4.08 -1.17
C ASP A 97 5.37 4.73 -2.08
N ASP A 98 6.29 4.03 -2.75
CA ASP A 98 6.81 2.69 -2.55
C ASP A 98 7.86 2.67 -1.43
N TRP A 99 7.94 1.61 -0.62
CA TRP A 99 8.94 1.55 0.45
C TRP A 99 10.37 1.29 -0.04
N CYS A 100 10.54 0.70 -1.22
CA CYS A 100 11.86 0.42 -1.82
C CYS A 100 11.84 0.68 -3.34
N GLU A 101 13.03 0.66 -3.94
CA GLU A 101 13.18 0.80 -5.39
C GLU A 101 12.31 -0.18 -6.19
N ARG A 102 11.75 0.29 -7.30
CA ARG A 102 10.86 -0.50 -8.18
C ARG A 102 11.60 -1.61 -8.95
N HIS A 103 12.92 -1.52 -9.04
CA HIS A 103 13.79 -2.47 -9.73
C HIS A 103 14.84 -3.10 -8.79
N GLY A 104 15.45 -4.21 -9.18
CA GLY A 104 16.48 -4.89 -8.37
C GLY A 104 15.95 -5.51 -7.08
N ARG A 105 16.82 -5.61 -6.06
CA ARG A 105 16.45 -6.03 -4.70
C ARG A 105 16.26 -4.79 -3.82
N ALA A 106 15.39 -4.88 -2.82
CA ALA A 106 15.32 -3.85 -1.78
C ALA A 106 16.70 -3.70 -1.10
N SER A 107 17.12 -2.47 -0.84
CA SER A 107 18.39 -2.19 -0.18
C SER A 107 18.39 -2.73 1.26
N SER A 108 19.57 -3.02 1.82
CA SER A 108 19.67 -3.41 3.23
C SER A 108 19.12 -2.34 4.17
N ASP A 109 19.25 -1.08 3.77
CA ASP A 109 18.88 0.08 4.59
C ASP A 109 17.37 0.26 4.61
N ASP A 110 16.69 0.12 3.47
CA ASP A 110 15.21 0.13 3.41
C ASP A 110 14.62 -1.03 4.19
N VAL A 111 15.22 -2.22 4.06
CA VAL A 111 14.81 -3.40 4.84
C VAL A 111 14.98 -3.13 6.33
N ALA A 112 16.12 -2.59 6.75
CA ALA A 112 16.36 -2.26 8.16
C ALA A 112 15.37 -1.21 8.69
N ALA A 113 15.06 -0.19 7.89
CA ALA A 113 14.10 0.86 8.25
C ALA A 113 12.67 0.31 8.43
N ILE A 114 12.20 -0.54 7.51
CA ILE A 114 10.91 -1.22 7.64
C ILE A 114 10.88 -2.14 8.87
N LEU A 115 11.94 -2.90 9.12
CA LEU A 115 12.02 -3.77 10.29
C LEU A 115 11.94 -2.96 11.59
N ARG A 116 12.64 -1.83 11.69
CA ARG A 116 12.57 -0.92 12.85
C ARG A 116 11.17 -0.35 13.04
N LEU A 117 10.51 0.06 11.95
CA LEU A 117 9.15 0.57 12.00
C LEU A 117 8.16 -0.51 12.46
N ILE A 118 8.26 -1.74 11.97
CA ILE A 118 7.38 -2.83 12.42
C ILE A 118 7.64 -3.15 13.90
N GLN A 119 8.91 -3.15 14.32
CA GLN A 119 9.31 -3.42 15.70
C GLN A 119 8.86 -2.33 16.68
N SER A 120 8.68 -1.09 16.24
CA SER A 120 8.12 -0.02 17.08
C SER A 120 6.63 -0.20 17.38
N ARG A 121 5.97 -1.15 16.70
CA ARG A 121 4.55 -1.50 16.86
C ARG A 121 3.63 -0.25 16.81
N PRO A 122 3.57 0.45 15.67
CA PRO A 122 2.63 1.55 15.50
C PRO A 122 1.22 1.12 15.89
N ARG A 123 0.49 2.00 16.58
CA ARG A 123 -0.86 1.68 17.05
C ARG A 123 -1.90 1.67 15.94
N CYS A 124 -1.55 2.22 14.77
CA CYS A 124 -2.42 2.41 13.63
C CYS A 124 -2.38 1.24 12.63
N ARG A 125 -3.31 1.28 11.67
CA ARG A 125 -3.28 0.42 10.49
C ARG A 125 -2.10 0.81 9.62
N MET A 126 -1.46 -0.17 8.99
CA MET A 126 -0.30 0.09 8.14
C MET A 126 -0.39 -0.70 6.84
N ILE A 127 -0.14 -0.02 5.73
CA ILE A 127 0.06 -0.63 4.41
C ILE A 127 1.35 -0.09 3.79
N LEU A 128 2.21 -0.99 3.33
CA LEU A 128 3.41 -0.66 2.59
C LEU A 128 3.37 -1.32 1.21
N THR A 129 3.77 -0.61 0.17
CA THR A 129 3.68 -1.08 -1.22
C THR A 129 5.05 -1.34 -1.83
N SER A 130 5.13 -2.36 -2.69
CA SER A 130 6.30 -2.54 -3.53
C SER A 130 6.00 -3.28 -4.84
N ALA A 131 6.72 -2.94 -5.89
CA ALA A 131 6.63 -3.65 -7.15
C ALA A 131 7.08 -5.11 -7.02
N LEU A 132 6.37 -6.03 -7.68
CA LEU A 132 6.73 -7.43 -7.76
C LEU A 132 8.11 -7.63 -8.39
N VAL A 133 8.87 -8.61 -7.89
CA VAL A 133 10.15 -9.01 -8.51
C VAL A 133 9.91 -9.74 -9.84
N SER A 134 8.83 -10.51 -9.93
CA SER A 134 8.40 -11.21 -11.15
C SER A 134 6.87 -11.31 -11.20
N LYS A 135 6.29 -11.24 -12.40
CA LYS A 135 4.85 -11.47 -12.58
C LYS A 135 4.50 -12.91 -12.16
N PRO A 136 3.35 -13.13 -11.50
CA PRO A 136 2.81 -14.48 -11.33
C PRO A 136 2.55 -15.08 -12.72
N ILE A 137 2.94 -16.33 -12.95
CA ILE A 137 2.69 -17.01 -14.22
C ILE A 137 1.26 -17.56 -14.18
N SER A 138 0.35 -16.99 -14.96
CA SER A 138 -1.00 -17.53 -15.17
C SER A 138 -0.99 -18.50 -16.35
N GLY A 139 -0.69 -19.77 -16.09
CA GLY A 139 -0.63 -20.82 -17.13
C GLY A 139 -1.30 -22.15 -16.77
N SER A 140 -1.79 -22.29 -15.54
CA SER A 140 -2.56 -23.45 -15.09
C SER A 140 -3.41 -23.03 -13.89
N MET A 141 -4.39 -23.84 -13.51
CA MET A 141 -5.36 -23.61 -12.42
C MET A 141 -4.76 -23.27 -11.03
N ALA A 142 -3.44 -23.14 -10.92
CA ALA A 142 -2.72 -22.56 -9.79
C ALA A 142 -1.89 -21.38 -10.29
N VAL A 143 -2.22 -20.17 -9.82
CA VAL A 143 -1.31 -19.03 -9.94
C VAL A 143 -0.05 -19.40 -9.17
N ASP A 144 1.08 -19.51 -9.88
CA ASP A 144 2.35 -19.78 -9.21
C ASP A 144 2.80 -18.50 -8.48
N PHE A 145 2.56 -18.46 -7.17
CA PHE A 145 3.02 -17.41 -6.28
C PHE A 145 4.50 -17.59 -5.89
N THR A 146 5.33 -18.21 -6.74
CA THR A 146 6.79 -18.01 -6.73
C THR A 146 7.19 -16.53 -6.91
N ALA A 147 6.24 -15.66 -7.23
CA ALA A 147 6.35 -14.22 -7.10
C ALA A 147 6.86 -13.84 -5.70
N ASN A 148 8.16 -13.53 -5.61
CA ASN A 148 8.77 -13.12 -4.36
C ASN A 148 8.46 -11.63 -4.11
N PRO A 149 7.62 -11.30 -3.11
CA PRO A 149 7.48 -9.91 -2.67
C PRO A 149 8.85 -9.37 -2.24
N ARG A 150 9.07 -8.06 -2.38
CA ARG A 150 10.35 -7.45 -2.00
C ARG A 150 10.61 -7.60 -0.49
N GLY A 151 11.88 -7.47 -0.10
CA GLY A 151 12.31 -7.62 1.30
C GLY A 151 12.62 -9.05 1.76
N GLY A 152 12.32 -10.07 0.95
CA GLY A 152 12.63 -11.47 1.27
C GLY A 152 11.98 -11.94 2.59
N LYS A 153 12.43 -13.07 3.13
CA LYS A 153 11.84 -13.66 4.35
C LYS A 153 11.84 -12.70 5.55
N LYS A 154 12.89 -11.89 5.70
CA LYS A 154 13.04 -10.96 6.85
C LYS A 154 11.84 -10.03 7.01
N VAL A 155 11.32 -9.50 5.91
CA VAL A 155 10.16 -8.58 5.93
C VAL A 155 8.86 -9.35 5.82
N ASN A 156 8.79 -10.31 4.90
CA ASN A 156 7.54 -10.96 4.53
C ASN A 156 7.02 -11.97 5.58
N ASP A 157 7.89 -12.49 6.46
CA ASP A 157 7.45 -13.35 7.57
C ASP A 157 6.81 -12.55 8.71
N LEU A 158 6.99 -11.21 8.74
CA LEU A 158 6.46 -10.31 9.78
C LEU A 158 5.19 -9.57 9.35
N LEU A 159 4.82 -9.67 8.08
CA LEU A 159 3.75 -8.91 7.46
C LEU A 159 2.78 -9.85 6.75
N ARG A 160 1.50 -9.48 6.71
CA ARG A 160 0.57 -10.13 5.80
C ARG A 160 0.86 -9.65 4.38
N VAL A 161 1.31 -10.53 3.50
CA VAL A 161 1.56 -10.19 2.10
C VAL A 161 0.26 -10.35 1.29
N VAL A 162 -0.10 -9.29 0.57
CA VAL A 162 -1.21 -9.26 -0.38
C VAL A 162 -0.66 -8.93 -1.76
N PHE A 163 -1.11 -9.64 -2.78
CA PHE A 163 -0.68 -9.44 -4.15
C PHE A 163 -1.77 -8.76 -4.96
N LEU A 164 -1.42 -7.70 -5.70
CA LEU A 164 -2.32 -6.99 -6.61
C LEU A 164 -1.80 -7.10 -8.04
N TYR A 165 -2.58 -7.67 -8.96
CA TYR A 165 -2.19 -7.81 -10.35
C TYR A 165 -3.38 -7.69 -11.30
N ASP A 166 -3.09 -7.40 -12.57
CA ASP A 166 -4.09 -7.30 -13.63
C ASP A 166 -4.82 -8.63 -13.86
N ASP A 167 -6.14 -8.56 -14.06
CA ASP A 167 -6.93 -9.69 -14.52
C ASP A 167 -6.90 -9.70 -16.06
N ALA A 168 -6.02 -10.52 -16.63
CA ALA A 168 -5.76 -10.55 -18.07
C ALA A 168 -7.00 -10.92 -18.91
N GLU A 169 -8.01 -11.56 -18.31
CA GLU A 169 -9.23 -11.96 -19.01
C GLU A 169 -10.34 -10.90 -18.91
N ASN A 170 -10.25 -9.99 -17.93
CA ASN A 170 -11.33 -9.06 -17.60
C ASN A 170 -10.80 -7.62 -17.52
N LEU A 171 -11.01 -6.85 -18.60
CA LEU A 171 -10.53 -5.48 -18.71
C LEU A 171 -11.02 -4.60 -17.53
N GLY A 172 -10.10 -3.86 -16.93
CA GLY A 172 -10.36 -2.98 -15.79
C GLY A 172 -10.39 -3.68 -14.43
N TYR A 173 -10.44 -5.02 -14.39
CA TYR A 173 -10.41 -5.75 -13.14
C TYR A 173 -8.97 -6.03 -12.68
N ARG A 174 -8.80 -6.14 -11.36
CA ARG A 174 -7.57 -6.59 -10.71
C ARG A 174 -7.88 -7.74 -9.77
N ASN A 175 -6.93 -8.66 -9.68
CA ASN A 175 -6.94 -9.73 -8.70
C ASN A 175 -6.17 -9.30 -7.45
N LEU A 176 -6.81 -9.46 -6.31
CA LEU A 176 -6.22 -9.40 -4.98
C LEU A 176 -6.06 -10.83 -4.48
N PHE A 177 -4.81 -11.31 -4.39
CA PHE A 177 -4.51 -12.58 -3.74
C PHE A 177 -4.01 -12.36 -2.31
N ASP A 178 -4.65 -13.04 -1.38
CA ASP A 178 -4.42 -12.90 0.04
C ASP A 178 -4.64 -14.24 0.73
N SER A 179 -3.57 -14.80 1.30
CA SER A 179 -3.63 -16.01 2.13
C SER A 179 -4.34 -17.20 1.45
N GLY A 180 -4.09 -17.42 0.15
CA GLY A 180 -4.72 -18.52 -0.60
C GLY A 180 -6.06 -18.18 -1.24
N LYS A 181 -6.61 -17.00 -0.98
CA LYS A 181 -7.89 -16.54 -1.55
C LYS A 181 -7.65 -15.48 -2.60
N ILE A 182 -8.32 -15.61 -3.74
CA ILE A 182 -8.37 -14.57 -4.77
C ILE A 182 -9.71 -13.86 -4.65
N SER A 183 -9.67 -12.53 -4.57
CA SER A 183 -10.82 -11.66 -4.71
C SER A 183 -10.59 -10.70 -5.87
N ARG A 184 -11.66 -10.26 -6.51
CA ARG A 184 -11.59 -9.33 -7.65
C ARG A 184 -12.01 -7.94 -7.19
N VAL A 185 -11.36 -6.92 -7.74
CA VAL A 185 -11.72 -5.52 -7.56
C VAL A 185 -11.74 -4.83 -8.92
N LEU A 186 -12.64 -3.89 -9.11
CA LEU A 186 -12.75 -3.11 -10.34
C LEU A 186 -12.02 -1.78 -10.17
N LEU A 187 -11.12 -1.46 -11.10
CA LEU A 187 -10.48 -0.17 -11.21
C LEU A 187 -11.37 0.77 -12.04
N THR A 188 -11.84 1.85 -11.41
CA THR A 188 -12.69 2.89 -12.02
C THR A 188 -12.01 4.25 -11.98
N ASP A 189 -12.65 5.28 -12.52
CA ASP A 189 -12.17 6.67 -12.44
C ASP A 189 -12.14 7.17 -10.99
N SER A 190 -13.13 6.78 -10.17
CA SER A 190 -13.22 7.12 -8.74
C SER A 190 -12.42 6.19 -7.82
N GLY A 191 -11.54 5.36 -8.37
CA GLY A 191 -10.70 4.44 -7.61
C GLY A 191 -11.17 2.99 -7.67
N PHE A 192 -10.84 2.20 -6.65
CA PHE A 192 -11.18 0.77 -6.57
C PHE A 192 -12.51 0.54 -5.87
N ILE A 193 -13.35 -0.30 -6.48
CA ILE A 193 -14.57 -0.81 -5.86
C ILE A 193 -14.54 -2.35 -5.77
N PRO A 194 -15.17 -2.96 -4.75
CA PRO A 194 -15.39 -4.40 -4.73
C PRO A 194 -16.16 -4.86 -5.97
N ALA A 195 -15.74 -5.99 -6.57
CA ALA A 195 -16.44 -6.63 -7.68
C ALA A 195 -17.27 -7.82 -7.19
#